data_AF-A0A4R4TY26-F1
#
_entry.id   AF-A0A4R4TY26-F1
#
_cell.length_a   1.000
_cell.length_b   1.000
_cell.length_c   1.000
_cell.angle_alpha   90.00
_cell.angle_beta   90.00
_cell.angle_gamma   90.00
#
_symmetry.space_group_name_H-M   'P 1'
#
loop_
_entity.id
_entity.type
_entity.pdbx_description
1 polymer ?
#
loop_
_entity_poly.entity_id
_entity_poly.type
_entity_poly.pdbx_seq_one_letter_code
_entity_poly.pdbx_strand_id
1 'polypeptide(L)'
;MSVTHIAAPQITISDRYMRQRCGWCGDILVEYDLARIAVPAGQDPTPATWPTGALVTVDGYASWASEGEQLPDDACAVNPLTLASLA
;
A
#
# COMPACT_ATOMS: atom_id res chain seq x y z
N MET A 1 8.03 13.93 0.03
CA MET A 1 6.65 14.47 0.19
C MET A 1 5.80 13.25 0.34
N SER A 2 5.17 13.12 1.50
CA SER A 2 4.36 11.96 1.82
C SER A 2 3.07 11.97 1.02
N VAL A 3 2.59 10.79 0.67
CA VAL A 3 1.26 10.58 0.08
C VAL A 3 0.63 9.39 0.78
N THR A 4 -0.64 9.53 1.15
CA THR A 4 -1.40 8.43 1.77
C THR A 4 -2.17 7.63 0.71
N HIS A 5 -2.00 6.32 0.71
CA HIS A 5 -2.62 5.38 -0.23
C HIS A 5 -3.58 4.43 0.50
N ILE A 6 -4.45 3.76 -0.26
CA ILE A 6 -5.40 2.78 0.27
C ILE A 6 -4.97 1.39 -0.21
N ALA A 7 -4.58 0.50 0.68
CA ALA A 7 -4.13 -0.84 0.31
C ALA A 7 -5.26 -1.66 -0.33
N ALA A 8 -5.10 -2.07 -1.59
CA ALA A 8 -5.96 -3.07 -2.22
C ALA A 8 -5.57 -4.50 -1.78
N PRO A 9 -6.36 -5.53 -2.14
CA PRO A 9 -5.93 -6.91 -2.00
C PRO A 9 -4.60 -7.15 -2.73
N GLN A 10 -3.72 -7.93 -2.10
CA GLN A 10 -2.52 -8.44 -2.75
C GLN A 10 -2.89 -9.50 -3.79
N ILE A 11 -2.07 -9.58 -4.85
CA ILE A 11 -2.19 -10.59 -5.89
C ILE A 11 -0.85 -11.30 -6.07
N THR A 12 -0.92 -12.58 -6.46
CA THR A 12 0.24 -13.35 -6.92
C THR A 12 0.15 -13.51 -8.43
N ILE A 13 1.22 -13.15 -9.12
CA ILE A 13 1.33 -13.20 -10.58
C ILE A 13 2.31 -14.30 -10.95
N SER A 14 1.84 -15.25 -11.74
CA SER A 14 2.64 -16.38 -12.24
C SER A 14 3.37 -17.15 -11.13
N ASP A 15 2.72 -17.31 -9.97
CA ASP A 15 3.26 -17.98 -8.77
C ASP A 15 4.63 -17.46 -8.29
N ARG A 16 5.01 -16.26 -8.72
CA ARG A 16 6.35 -15.71 -8.49
C ARG A 16 6.34 -14.28 -7.95
N TYR A 17 5.55 -13.40 -8.54
CA TYR A 17 5.55 -12.00 -8.13
C TYR A 17 4.35 -11.72 -7.25
N MET A 18 4.59 -11.38 -5.99
CA MET A 18 3.54 -10.87 -5.11
C MET A 18 3.53 -9.35 -5.23
N ARG A 19 2.35 -8.76 -5.43
CA ARG A 19 2.20 -7.31 -5.49
C ARG A 19 0.96 -6.86 -4.74
N GLN A 20 1.10 -5.78 -3.99
CA GLN A 20 -0.01 -5.00 -3.44
C GLN A 20 0.08 -3.58 -3.98
N ARG A 21 -1.06 -3.06 -4.44
CA ARG A 21 -1.17 -1.71 -4.99
C ARG A 21 -2.13 -0.87 -4.18
N CYS A 22 -2.08 0.44 -4.40
CA CYS A 22 -3.15 1.33 -4.00
C CYS A 22 -4.42 0.97 -4.80
N GLY A 23 -5.54 0.77 -4.12
CA GLY A 23 -6.82 0.48 -4.74
C GLY A 23 -7.43 1.66 -5.49
N TRP A 24 -6.92 2.88 -5.27
CA TRP A 24 -7.40 4.09 -5.93
C TRP A 24 -6.50 4.51 -7.10
N CYS A 25 -5.25 4.92 -6.82
CA CYS A 25 -4.34 5.43 -7.86
C CYS A 25 -3.52 4.33 -8.56
N GLY A 26 -3.46 3.12 -8.01
CA GLY A 26 -2.70 2.00 -8.59
C GLY A 26 -1.20 1.96 -8.28
N ASP A 27 -0.68 2.89 -7.47
CA ASP A 27 0.72 2.90 -7.05
C ASP A 27 1.11 1.61 -6.32
N ILE A 28 2.39 1.22 -6.41
CA ILE A 28 2.88 -0.01 -5.80
C ILE A 28 3.19 0.28 -4.33
N LEU A 29 2.57 -0.48 -3.42
CA LEU A 29 2.84 -0.41 -1.99
C LEU A 29 3.80 -1.50 -1.55
N VAL A 30 3.64 -2.71 -2.09
CA VAL A 30 4.47 -3.87 -1.80
C VAL A 30 4.74 -4.63 -3.09
N GLU A 31 5.98 -5.06 -3.27
CA GLU A 31 6.40 -5.91 -4.36
C GLU A 31 7.50 -6.88 -3.91
N TYR A 32 7.28 -8.16 -4.16
CA TYR A 32 8.25 -9.21 -3.87
C TYR A 32 8.41 -10.18 -5.05
N ASP A 33 9.65 -10.58 -5.31
CA ASP A 33 9.97 -11.80 -6.09
C ASP A 33 10.05 -12.97 -5.10
N LEU A 34 9.00 -13.79 -5.06
CA LEU A 34 8.86 -14.93 -4.15
C LEU A 34 9.98 -15.98 -4.36
N ALA A 35 10.59 -16.03 -5.56
CA ALA A 35 11.73 -16.90 -5.82
C ALA A 35 13.03 -16.45 -5.10
N ARG A 36 13.04 -15.24 -4.53
CA ARG A 36 14.19 -14.66 -3.82
C ARG A 36 13.97 -14.54 -2.31
N ILE A 37 12.90 -15.15 -1.80
CA ILE A 37 12.55 -15.11 -0.38
C ILE A 37 13.15 -16.34 0.31
N ALA A 38 13.92 -16.08 1.37
CA ALA A 38 14.52 -17.10 2.20
C ALA A 38 13.87 -17.07 3.58
N VAL A 39 13.28 -18.19 3.98
CA VAL A 39 12.56 -18.33 5.27
C VAL A 39 13.05 -19.60 5.97
N PRO A 40 13.28 -19.59 7.29
CA PRO A 40 13.66 -20.78 8.04
C PRO A 40 12.66 -21.93 7.85
N ALA A 41 13.18 -23.16 7.91
CA ALA A 41 12.33 -24.35 7.78
C ALA A 41 11.22 -24.36 8.83
N GLY A 42 9.98 -24.63 8.39
CA GLY A 42 8.79 -24.69 9.25
C GLY A 42 8.09 -23.36 9.50
N GLN A 43 8.55 -22.25 8.91
CA GLN A 43 7.85 -20.96 8.97
C GLN A 43 7.08 -20.68 7.66
N ASP A 44 6.05 -19.83 7.76
CA ASP A 44 5.25 -19.39 6.62
C ASP A 44 6.11 -18.50 5.69
N PRO A 45 6.30 -18.86 4.41
CA PRO A 45 7.10 -18.08 3.48
C PRO A 45 6.37 -16.84 2.94
N THR A 46 5.11 -16.61 3.32
CA THR A 46 4.28 -15.52 2.80
C THR A 46 4.77 -14.16 3.32
N PRO A 47 5.14 -13.22 2.44
CA PRO A 47 5.58 -11.89 2.87
C PRO A 47 4.48 -11.10 3.56
N ALA A 48 4.87 -10.21 4.46
CA ALA A 48 3.95 -9.28 5.09
C ALA A 48 3.33 -8.34 4.04
N THR A 49 2.03 -8.07 4.18
CA THR A 49 1.28 -7.12 3.37
C THR A 49 0.42 -6.25 4.27
N TRP A 50 -0.04 -5.12 3.74
CA TRP A 50 -0.98 -4.26 4.47
C TRP A 50 -2.38 -4.90 4.48
N PRO A 51 -3.16 -4.76 5.56
CA PRO A 51 -4.57 -5.14 5.54
C PRO A 51 -5.31 -4.43 4.39
N THR A 52 -6.21 -5.14 3.70
CA THR A 52 -7.02 -4.51 2.64
C THR A 52 -7.85 -3.36 3.24
N GLY A 53 -7.83 -2.21 2.60
CA GLY A 53 -8.47 -0.97 3.06
C GLY A 53 -7.63 -0.13 4.01
N ALA A 54 -6.47 -0.62 4.47
CA ALA A 54 -5.59 0.16 5.33
C ALA A 54 -5.08 1.43 4.62
N LEU A 55 -4.98 2.52 5.38
CA LEU A 55 -4.31 3.74 4.94
C LEU A 55 -2.80 3.58 5.14
N VAL A 56 -2.03 3.77 4.08
CA VAL A 56 -0.59 3.59 4.05
C VAL A 56 0.05 4.87 3.57
N THR A 57 0.76 5.56 4.47
CA THR A 57 1.53 6.75 4.10
C THR A 57 2.90 6.31 3.57
N VAL A 58 3.26 6.82 2.39
CA VAL A 58 4.55 6.56 1.73
C VAL A 58 5.33 7.87 1.64
N ASP A 59 6.57 7.88 2.12
CA ASP A 59 7.52 8.98 1.94
C ASP A 59 8.88 8.44 1.49
N GLY A 60 9.14 8.56 0.19
CA GLY A 60 10.31 7.94 -0.44
C GLY A 60 10.27 6.42 -0.35
N TYR A 61 11.24 5.83 0.36
CA TYR A 61 11.35 4.38 0.57
C TYR A 61 10.75 3.91 1.90
N ALA A 62 10.24 4.83 2.72
CA ALA A 62 9.58 4.51 3.98
C ALA A 62 8.07 4.44 3.77
N SER A 63 7.43 3.50 4.46
CA SER A 63 5.97 3.44 4.55
C SER A 63 5.52 2.97 5.92
N TRP A 64 4.37 3.47 6.35
CA TRP A 64 3.75 3.12 7.63
C TRP A 64 2.23 3.17 7.53
N ALA A 65 1.57 2.46 8.45
CA ALA A 65 0.12 2.55 8.60
C ALA A 65 -0.26 3.91 9.20
N SER A 66 -1.32 4.51 8.66
CA SER A 66 -1.92 5.72 9.19
C SER A 66 -3.35 5.42 9.64
N GLU A 67 -3.82 6.14 10.66
CA GLU A 67 -5.14 5.96 11.26
C GLU A 67 -5.99 7.21 11.06
N GLY A 68 -7.31 7.04 10.94
CA GLY A 68 -8.26 8.13 10.82
C GLY A 68 -9.64 7.64 10.40
N GLU A 69 -10.68 8.40 10.79
CA GLU A 69 -12.07 8.14 10.36
C GLU A 69 -12.34 8.70 8.95
N GLN A 70 -11.50 9.62 8.47
CA GLN A 70 -11.60 10.27 7.17
C GLN A 70 -10.31 10.08 6.38
N LEU A 71 -10.40 10.26 5.05
CA LEU A 71 -9.20 10.32 4.21
C LEU A 71 -8.39 11.57 4.59
N PRO A 72 -7.08 11.44 4.87
CA PRO A 72 -6.24 12.59 5.15
C PRO A 72 -6.07 13.47 3.90
N ASP A 73 -5.73 14.73 4.11
CA ASP A 73 -5.59 15.72 3.03
C ASP A 73 -4.49 15.35 2.02
N ASP A 74 -3.50 14.56 2.45
CA ASP A 74 -2.43 14.05 1.59
C ASP A 74 -2.76 12.71 0.91
N ALA A 75 -4.00 12.22 1.04
CA ALA A 75 -4.40 10.98 0.40
C ALA A 75 -4.47 11.14 -1.12
N CYS A 76 -3.95 10.15 -1.85
CA CYS A 76 -3.96 10.10 -3.31
C CYS A 76 -5.37 10.13 -3.93
N ALA A 77 -6.41 9.86 -3.12
CA ALA A 77 -7.80 9.90 -3.53
C ALA A 77 -8.44 11.29 -3.42
N VAL A 78 -7.80 12.21 -2.69
CA VAL A 78 -8.32 13.56 -2.50
C VAL A 78 -7.97 14.41 -3.71
N ASN A 79 -8.99 14.95 -4.36
CA ASN A 79 -8.79 15.90 -5.45
C ASN A 79 -8.41 17.27 -4.85
N PRO A 80 -7.23 17.83 -5.16
CA PRO A 80 -6.80 19.10 -4.60
C PRO A 80 -7.72 20.27 -4.99
N LEU A 81 -8.45 20.16 -6.11
CA LEU A 81 -9.40 21.17 -6.56
C LEU A 81 -10.70 21.17 -5.75
N THR A 82 -11.09 20.05 -5.14
CA THR A 82 -12.29 19.96 -4.30
C THR A 82 -12.04 20.41 -2.87
N LEU A 83 -10.81 20.32 -2.37
CA LEU A 83 -10.46 20.84 -1.03
C LEU A 83 -10.46 22.38 -1.00
N ALA A 84 -9.93 23.03 -2.04
CA ALA A 84 -9.84 24.49 -2.10
C ALA A 84 -11.21 25.21 -2.22
N SER A 85 -12.29 24.48 -2.53
CA SER A 85 -13.66 25.02 -2.66
C SER A 85 -14.48 24.93 -1.37
N LEU A 86 -13.92 24.31 -0.31
CA LEU A 86 -14.53 24.21 1.03
C LEU A 86 -13.91 25.16 2.06
N ALA A 87 -12.86 25.89 1.68
CA ALA A 87 -12.15 26.89 2.50
C ALA A 87 -12.60 28.33 2.14
#